data_AF-A0AAW2SAK5-F1
#
_entry.id   AF-A0AAW2SAK5-F1
#
_cell.length_a   1.000
_cell.length_b   1.000
_cell.length_c   1.000
_cell.angle_alpha   90.00
_cell.angle_beta   90.00
_cell.angle_gamma   90.00
#
_symmetry.space_group_name_H-M   'P 1'
#
loop_
_entity.id
_entity.type
_entity.pdbx_description
1 polymer ?
#
loop_
_entity_poly.entity_id
_entity_poly.type
_entity_poly.pdbx_seq_one_letter_code
_entity_poly.pdbx_strand_id
1 'polypeptide(L)'
;MPSGPYSSMPGSQPGELNILSSNCYHVKSVDGKEFFRLVRNRLSYEQFGAFLANVKELNSQKQTKEETLRKADEIFGQDNKDLYAIFEGLIMRNVQ
;
A
#
# COMPACT_ATOMS: atom_id res chain seq x y z
N MET A 1 -29.72 -57.25 32.20
CA MET A 1 -28.39 -56.64 32.00
C MET A 1 -27.52 -57.64 31.25
N PRO A 2 -27.19 -57.37 29.97
CA PRO A 2 -25.83 -57.66 29.50
C PRO A 2 -25.24 -56.62 28.52
N SER A 3 -23.93 -56.46 28.70
CA SER A 3 -22.77 -56.08 27.88
C SER A 3 -22.93 -55.80 26.37
N GLY A 4 -22.22 -54.75 25.89
CA GLY A 4 -22.18 -54.21 24.51
C GLY A 4 -21.59 -55.10 23.41
N PRO A 5 -21.40 -54.57 22.17
CA PRO A 5 -20.04 -54.09 21.84
C PRO A 5 -19.91 -53.02 20.70
N TYR A 6 -18.66 -52.53 20.55
CA TYR A 6 -17.96 -52.08 19.33
C TYR A 6 -18.44 -50.89 18.47
N SER A 7 -17.46 -50.03 18.13
CA SER A 7 -17.22 -49.44 16.79
C SER A 7 -18.21 -48.36 16.32
N SER A 8 -17.84 -47.20 15.79
CA SER A 8 -16.66 -46.77 15.05
C SER A 8 -16.64 -45.23 15.05
N MET A 9 -15.45 -44.63 15.04
CA MET A 9 -15.30 -43.40 14.27
C MET A 9 -15.37 -43.74 12.78
N PRO A 10 -16.12 -42.97 11.99
CA PRO A 10 -15.51 -42.42 10.79
C PRO A 10 -15.79 -40.92 10.68
N GLY A 11 -14.74 -40.20 10.29
CA GLY A 11 -14.75 -38.75 10.17
C GLY A 11 -15.79 -38.23 9.17
N SER A 12 -16.18 -36.98 9.40
CA SER A 12 -16.64 -36.04 8.39
C SER A 12 -16.46 -34.63 8.96
N GLN A 13 -15.26 -34.07 8.76
CA GLN A 13 -15.14 -32.65 8.48
C GLN A 13 -15.90 -32.37 7.17
N PRO A 14 -16.49 -31.18 6.94
CA PRO A 14 -15.91 -29.89 7.29
C PRO A 14 -16.87 -28.97 8.06
N GLY A 15 -16.33 -28.33 9.10
CA GLY A 15 -16.90 -27.09 9.61
C GLY A 15 -16.79 -26.02 8.53
N GLU A 16 -17.77 -25.98 7.63
CA GLU A 16 -18.11 -24.80 6.86
C GLU A 16 -18.58 -23.70 7.81
N LEU A 17 -17.63 -22.95 8.36
CA LEU A 17 -17.78 -21.53 8.58
C LEU A 17 -16.38 -20.95 8.36
N ASN A 18 -16.04 -20.78 7.09
CA ASN A 18 -15.08 -19.81 6.60
C ASN A 18 -15.58 -18.43 7.05
N ILE A 19 -15.41 -18.13 8.34
CA ILE A 19 -15.63 -16.81 8.92
C ILE A 19 -14.62 -15.93 8.23
N LEU A 20 -15.10 -15.31 7.17
CA LEU A 20 -14.54 -14.16 6.49
C LEU A 20 -13.03 -14.31 6.36
N SER A 21 -12.65 -15.29 5.53
CA SER A 21 -11.73 -15.05 4.42
C SER A 21 -11.30 -13.61 4.44
N SER A 22 -10.14 -13.39 5.05
CA SER A 22 -9.13 -12.43 4.67
C SER A 22 -9.65 -11.00 4.52
N ASN A 23 -8.89 -10.01 4.97
CA ASN A 23 -9.02 -8.69 4.36
C ASN A 23 -8.55 -8.76 2.89
N CYS A 24 -9.30 -9.44 2.02
CA CYS A 24 -9.25 -9.47 0.57
C CYS A 24 -9.77 -8.17 -0.04
N TYR A 25 -9.40 -7.06 0.59
CA TYR A 25 -9.33 -5.72 0.00
C TYR A 25 -7.96 -5.11 0.30
N HIS A 26 -6.89 -5.85 0.04
CA HIS A 26 -5.60 -5.18 -0.15
C HIS A 26 -4.76 -5.92 -1.20
N VAL A 27 -5.38 -6.13 -2.36
CA VAL A 27 -4.66 -6.46 -3.58
C VAL A 27 -3.61 -5.36 -3.83
N LYS A 28 -2.39 -5.63 -3.38
CA LYS A 28 -1.10 -5.41 -4.07
C LYS A 28 -0.97 -4.10 -4.87
N SER A 29 -1.44 -3.00 -4.31
CA SER A 29 -0.97 -1.67 -4.69
C SER A 29 -0.06 -1.26 -3.55
N VAL A 30 1.20 -0.88 -3.84
CA VAL A 30 2.01 -0.16 -2.85
C VAL A 30 1.18 1.08 -2.54
N ASP A 31 0.45 1.05 -1.42
CA ASP A 31 -0.67 1.94 -1.18
C ASP A 31 -0.10 3.34 -1.06
N GLY A 32 -0.66 4.31 -1.78
CA GLY A 32 -0.28 5.71 -1.61
C GLY A 32 -0.22 6.08 -0.12
N LYS A 33 -1.09 5.48 0.72
CA LYS A 33 -1.06 5.65 2.19
C LYS A 33 0.25 5.22 2.85
N GLU A 34 0.80 4.05 2.49
CA GLU A 34 2.07 3.58 3.08
C GLU A 34 3.23 4.46 2.63
N PHE A 35 3.20 4.90 1.36
CA PHE A 35 4.19 5.86 0.86
C PHE A 35 4.11 7.21 1.60
N PHE A 36 2.92 7.78 1.77
CA PHE A 36 2.74 9.02 2.53
C PHE A 36 3.21 8.89 3.99
N ARG A 37 2.99 7.73 4.61
CA ARG A 37 3.48 7.44 5.96
C ARG A 37 5.00 7.40 6.01
N LEU A 38 5.64 6.77 5.03
CA LEU A 38 7.10 6.69 4.92
C LEU A 38 7.73 8.07 4.68
N VAL A 39 7.21 8.80 3.68
CA VAL A 39 7.62 10.17 3.32
C VAL A 39 7.53 11.09 4.53
N ARG A 40 6.45 11.03 5.31
CA ARG A 40 6.30 11.83 6.53
C ARG A 40 7.30 11.48 7.64
N ASN A 41 7.76 10.23 7.70
CA ASN A 41 8.77 9.82 8.69
C ASN A 41 10.18 10.21 8.24
N ARG A 42 10.44 10.20 6.94
CA ARG A 42 11.77 10.44 6.36
C ARG A 42 12.08 11.92 6.11
N LEU A 43 11.08 12.71 5.71
CA LEU A 43 11.29 14.11 5.31
C LEU A 43 10.99 15.07 6.44
N SER A 44 11.72 16.19 6.41
CA SER A 44 11.43 17.32 7.29
C SER A 44 10.05 17.92 6.97
N TYR A 45 9.45 18.60 7.95
CA TYR A 45 8.10 19.19 7.78
C TYR A 45 8.02 20.13 6.56
N GLU A 46 9.06 20.94 6.33
CA GLU A 46 9.13 21.84 5.18
C GLU A 46 9.19 21.09 3.84
N GLN A 47 10.03 20.05 3.76
CA GLN A 47 10.12 19.18 2.58
C GLN A 47 8.81 18.42 2.33
N PHE A 48 8.20 17.89 3.41
CA PHE A 48 6.92 17.21 3.33
C PHE A 48 5.80 18.13 2.82
N GLY A 49 5.78 19.39 3.27
CA GLY A 49 4.85 20.40 2.77
C GLY A 49 5.04 20.70 1.28
N ALA A 50 6.29 20.88 0.84
CA ALA A 50 6.62 21.06 -0.57
C ALA A 50 6.19 19.84 -1.43
N PHE A 51 6.38 18.62 -0.89
CA PHE A 51 5.95 17.39 -1.55
C PHE A 51 4.42 17.33 -1.73
N LEU A 52 3.65 17.69 -0.69
CA LEU A 52 2.19 17.73 -0.79
C LEU A 52 1.70 18.75 -1.82
N ALA A 53 2.33 19.93 -1.88
CA ALA A 53 2.01 20.93 -2.90
C ALA A 53 2.23 20.36 -4.31
N ASN A 54 3.36 19.69 -4.53
CA ASN A 54 3.68 19.01 -5.79
C ASN A 54 2.63 17.98 -6.19
N VAL A 55 2.27 17.08 -5.27
CA VAL A 55 1.27 16.05 -5.54
C VAL A 55 -0.09 16.68 -5.83
N LYS A 56 -0.43 17.78 -5.15
CA LYS A 56 -1.69 18.51 -5.37
C LYS A 56 -1.73 19.16 -6.76
N GLU A 57 -0.62 19.72 -7.24
CA GLU A 57 -0.51 20.28 -8.60
C GLU A 57 -0.65 19.19 -9.66
N LEU A 58 0.01 18.04 -9.46
CA LEU A 58 -0.13 16.88 -10.33
C LEU A 58 -1.58 16.35 -10.37
N ASN A 59 -2.24 16.23 -9.21
CA ASN A 59 -3.66 15.84 -9.15
C ASN A 59 -4.58 16.86 -9.82
N SER A 60 -4.19 18.14 -9.85
CA SER A 60 -4.94 19.19 -10.54
C SER A 60 -4.65 19.23 -12.05
N GLN A 61 -3.86 18.28 -12.59
CA GLN A 61 -3.35 18.29 -13.97
C GLN A 61 -2.67 19.60 -14.38
N LYS A 62 -2.19 20.38 -13.39
CA LYS A 62 -1.49 21.65 -13.62
C LYS A 62 -0.02 21.48 -13.97
N GLN A 63 0.53 20.31 -13.68
CA GLN A 63 1.94 19.97 -13.87
C GLN A 63 2.07 18.61 -14.54
N THR A 64 3.10 18.45 -15.37
CA THR A 64 3.42 17.17 -16.01
C THR A 64 4.08 16.21 -15.01
N LYS A 65 4.11 14.92 -15.36
CA LYS A 65 4.77 13.89 -14.56
C LYS A 65 6.26 14.21 -14.39
N GLU A 66 6.94 14.63 -15.46
CA GLU A 66 8.36 14.99 -15.47
C GLU A 66 8.69 16.18 -14.56
N GLU A 67 7.91 17.26 -14.59
CA GLU A 67 8.11 18.38 -13.66
C GLU A 67 7.88 17.95 -12.20
N THR A 68 6.89 17.09 -11.96
CA THR A 68 6.58 16.57 -10.63
C THR A 68 7.71 15.70 -10.09
N LEU A 69 8.31 14.87 -10.95
CA LEU A 69 9.48 14.06 -10.62
C LEU A 69 10.70 14.92 -10.34
N ARG A 70 11.00 15.91 -11.18
CA ARG A 70 12.14 16.82 -10.97
C ARG A 70 12.04 17.55 -9.63
N LYS A 71 10.88 18.15 -9.34
CA LYS A 71 10.68 18.83 -8.05
C LYS A 71 10.69 17.82 -6.88
N ALA A 72 10.19 16.60 -7.07
CA ALA A 72 10.27 15.56 -6.03
C ALA A 72 11.72 15.13 -5.75
N ASP A 73 12.57 15.04 -6.76
CA ASP A 73 14.02 14.78 -6.60
C ASP A 73 14.69 15.90 -5.79
N GLU A 74 14.35 17.17 -6.04
CA GLU A 74 14.84 18.30 -5.24
C GLU A 74 14.35 18.25 -3.78
N ILE A 75 13.10 17.84 -3.56
CA ILE A 75 12.50 17.76 -2.22
C ILE A 75 13.07 16.60 -1.42
N PHE A 76 13.21 15.43 -2.05
CA PHE A 76 13.76 14.23 -1.43
C PHE A 76 15.26 14.32 -1.22
N GLY A 77 15.96 14.95 -2.17
CA GLY A 77 17.40 15.04 -2.19
C GLY A 77 18.08 13.69 -2.39
N GLN A 78 19.41 13.70 -2.34
CA GLN A 78 20.22 12.50 -2.61
C GLN A 78 20.10 11.43 -1.52
N ASP A 79 19.71 11.82 -0.30
CA ASP A 79 19.55 10.93 0.86
C ASP A 79 18.31 10.04 0.77
N ASN A 80 17.29 10.44 -0.02
CA ASN A 80 16.00 9.75 -0.07
C ASN A 80 15.61 9.34 -1.50
N LYS A 81 16.58 8.95 -2.33
CA LYS A 81 16.34 8.52 -3.72
C LYS A 81 15.42 7.30 -3.85
N ASP A 82 15.40 6.45 -2.83
CA ASP A 82 14.42 5.37 -2.71
C ASP A 82 12.97 5.89 -2.70
N LEU A 83 12.69 7.01 -2.03
CA LEU A 83 11.36 7.64 -2.08
C LEU A 83 11.02 8.13 -3.49
N TYR A 84 12.00 8.67 -4.23
CA TYR A 84 11.83 9.07 -5.63
C TYR A 84 11.42 7.88 -6.49
N ALA A 85 12.15 6.76 -6.41
CA ALA A 85 11.88 5.57 -7.22
C ALA A 85 10.48 4.98 -6.94
N ILE A 86 10.07 4.97 -5.66
CA ILE A 86 8.72 4.53 -5.27
C ILE A 86 7.66 5.50 -5.80
N PHE A 87 7.89 6.80 -5.63
CA PHE A 87 6.97 7.84 -6.10
C PHE A 87 6.77 7.72 -7.61
N GLU A 88 7.85 7.65 -8.40
CA GLU A 88 7.85 7.47 -9.85
C GLU A 88 6.99 6.28 -10.28
N GLY A 89 7.19 5.11 -9.66
CA GLY A 89 6.37 3.93 -9.90
C GLY A 89 4.88 4.14 -9.55
N LEU A 90 4.58 4.94 -8.51
CA LEU A 90 3.22 5.27 -8.10
C LEU A 90 2.52 6.16 -9.14
N ILE A 91 3.20 7.20 -9.64
CA ILE A 91 2.62 8.16 -10.59
C ILE A 91 2.45 7.54 -11.98
N MET A 92 3.45 6.78 -12.43
CA MET A 92 3.41 6.12 -13.75
C MET A 92 2.25 5.13 -13.86
N ARG A 93 1.82 4.54 -12.73
CA ARG A 93 0.75 3.53 -12.69
C ARG A 93 -0.64 4.09 -12.46
N ASN A 94 -0.78 5.26 -11.83
CA ASN A 94 -2.08 5.83 -11.44
C ASN A 94 -2.56 7.00 -12.31
N VAL A 95 -1.68 7.70 -13.02
CA VAL A 95 -2.11 8.74 -14.00
C VAL A 95 -2.40 8.07 -15.34
N GLN A 96 -3.63 7.58 -15.50
CA GLN A 96 -4.29 7.23 -16.76
C GLN A 96 -5.33 8.29 -17.11
#